data_AF-A0A9E5FIJ5-F1
#
_entry.id   AF-A0A9E5FIJ5-F1
#
_cell.length_a   1.000
_cell.length_b   1.000
_cell.length_c   1.000
_cell.angle_alpha   90.00
_cell.angle_beta   90.00
_cell.angle_gamma   90.00
#
_symmetry.space_group_name_H-M   'P 1'
#
loop_
_entity.id
_entity.type
_entity.pdbx_description
1 polymer ?
#
loop_
_entity_poly.entity_id
_entity_poly.type
_entity_poly.pdbx_seq_one_letter_code
_entity_poly.pdbx_strand_id
1 'polypeptide(L)'
;AEVIPGAGDRANNAINIGVMRALAETQHQFDFVDFETDLSTYRLLILPDNIELTESQTALVNAFVAKGGKVLATGNSGFGLAGFPAEKLGMRAFSPDFAQLSGQEQAVVMYEPAVKVAAAHNAQVLAEIFDPYFNRTYQHFCSHAHAPLKKASGDPAALLTSSIGYLAHPIFSTYATHSMTWHRDLITRMINSLLPDPLVKLQGPRSIQAHVQTRDDQTLVHLMHYIPERRGLRYDIVEDALSLASATLRVRGAFSSGTFQPQGIPAQITNEDGYSVIPLPAISGHTILELK
;
A
#
# COMPACT_ATOMS: atom_id res chain seq x y z
N ALA A 1 -0.91 9.84 0.42
CA ALA A 1 0.27 9.32 -0.28
C ALA A 1 0.12 9.66 -1.74
N GLU A 2 1.20 9.63 -2.50
CA GLU A 2 1.18 10.00 -3.91
C GLU A 2 1.77 8.84 -4.71
N VAL A 3 1.17 8.50 -5.85
CA VAL A 3 1.57 7.34 -6.65
C VAL A 3 1.92 7.83 -8.05
N ILE A 4 3.16 7.56 -8.49
CA ILE A 4 3.52 7.82 -9.88
C ILE A 4 3.11 6.59 -10.70
N PRO A 5 2.17 6.72 -11.66
CA PRO A 5 1.72 5.61 -12.46
C PRO A 5 2.85 5.15 -13.39
N GLY A 6 2.91 3.85 -13.65
CA GLY A 6 3.75 3.33 -14.73
C GLY A 6 3.21 3.76 -16.10
N ALA A 7 4.09 3.94 -17.09
CA ALA A 7 3.73 4.43 -18.43
C ALA A 7 2.80 3.51 -19.25
N GLY A 8 1.51 3.83 -19.39
CA GLY A 8 0.65 3.55 -20.56
C GLY A 8 0.47 2.14 -21.18
N ASP A 9 1.10 1.05 -20.70
CA ASP A 9 0.96 -0.30 -21.29
C ASP A 9 0.25 -1.30 -20.35
N ARG A 10 -0.22 -2.45 -20.86
CA ARG A 10 -1.04 -3.44 -20.11
C ARG A 10 -0.42 -3.89 -18.78
N ALA A 11 0.90 -3.97 -18.68
CA ALA A 11 1.61 -4.28 -17.43
C ALA A 11 1.43 -3.18 -16.37
N ASN A 12 1.35 -1.91 -16.79
CA ASN A 12 1.13 -0.78 -15.90
C ASN A 12 -0.31 -0.71 -15.38
N ASN A 13 -1.28 -1.34 -16.06
CA ASN A 13 -2.63 -1.49 -15.53
C ASN A 13 -2.65 -2.38 -14.27
N ALA A 14 -1.93 -3.51 -14.27
CA ALA A 14 -1.86 -4.39 -13.09
C ALA A 14 -1.21 -3.68 -11.90
N ILE A 15 -0.14 -2.91 -12.12
CA ILE A 15 0.53 -2.12 -11.07
C ILE A 15 -0.47 -1.10 -10.48
N ASN A 16 -1.12 -0.30 -11.31
CA ASN A 16 -2.07 0.72 -10.85
C ASN A 16 -3.27 0.09 -10.11
N ILE A 17 -3.80 -1.04 -10.60
CA ILE A 17 -4.85 -1.82 -9.90
C ILE A 17 -4.35 -2.28 -8.53
N GLY A 18 -3.13 -2.80 -8.46
CA GLY A 18 -2.51 -3.28 -7.23
C GLY A 18 -2.35 -2.18 -6.20
N VAL A 19 -1.83 -1.02 -6.62
CA VAL A 19 -1.70 0.16 -5.75
C VAL A 19 -3.07 0.63 -5.27
N MET A 20 -4.02 0.84 -6.20
CA MET A 20 -5.37 1.30 -5.87
C MET A 20 -6.04 0.37 -4.86
N ARG A 21 -6.02 -0.95 -5.09
CA ARG A 21 -6.61 -1.93 -4.16
C ARG A 21 -5.90 -1.92 -2.81
N ALA A 22 -4.57 -2.01 -2.80
CA ALA A 22 -3.81 -2.07 -1.56
C ALA A 22 -4.05 -0.83 -0.69
N LEU A 23 -4.03 0.37 -1.28
CA LEU A 23 -4.22 1.63 -0.55
C LEU A 23 -5.69 1.85 -0.14
N ALA A 24 -6.66 1.56 -1.03
CA ALA A 24 -8.08 1.71 -0.71
C ALA A 24 -8.50 0.75 0.42
N GLU A 25 -8.12 -0.53 0.34
CA GLU A 25 -8.44 -1.51 1.38
C GLU A 25 -7.73 -1.24 2.72
N THR A 26 -6.69 -0.40 2.71
CA THR A 26 -5.95 0.01 3.90
C THR A 26 -6.25 1.44 4.31
N GLN A 27 -7.24 2.08 3.67
CA GLN A 27 -7.80 3.37 4.04
C GLN A 27 -6.82 4.54 3.93
N HIS A 28 -5.78 4.39 3.12
CA HIS A 28 -4.85 5.47 2.82
C HIS A 28 -5.43 6.32 1.70
N GLN A 29 -5.52 7.63 1.91
CA GLN A 29 -5.85 8.57 0.82
C GLN A 29 -4.65 8.72 -0.10
N PHE A 30 -4.89 8.70 -1.40
CA PHE A 30 -3.85 8.82 -2.41
C PHE A 30 -4.33 9.48 -3.69
N ASP A 31 -3.36 10.05 -4.42
CA ASP A 31 -3.52 10.56 -5.77
C ASP A 31 -2.55 9.84 -6.72
N PHE A 32 -2.95 9.70 -7.98
CA PHE A 32 -2.03 9.38 -9.06
C PHE A 32 -1.55 10.67 -9.72
N VAL A 33 -0.24 10.84 -9.84
CA VAL A 33 0.39 12.10 -10.27
C VAL A 33 1.47 11.86 -11.31
N ASP A 34 1.97 12.93 -11.92
CA ASP A 34 3.23 12.91 -12.66
C ASP A 34 4.30 13.76 -11.95
N PHE A 35 5.47 13.88 -12.60
CA PHE A 35 6.58 14.69 -12.09
C PHE A 35 6.44 16.20 -12.37
N GLU A 36 5.33 16.65 -12.97
CA GLU A 36 5.00 18.07 -13.13
C GLU A 36 4.19 18.60 -11.93
N THR A 37 3.55 17.72 -11.16
CA THR A 37 2.87 18.04 -9.90
C THR A 37 3.82 18.57 -8.83
N ASP A 38 3.34 19.52 -8.02
CA ASP A 38 4.04 19.98 -6.82
C ASP A 38 4.02 18.92 -5.70
N LEU A 39 5.08 18.13 -5.64
CA LEU A 39 5.26 17.07 -4.64
C LEU A 39 5.33 17.60 -3.18
N SER A 40 5.51 18.91 -2.97
CA SER A 40 5.63 19.48 -1.62
C SER A 40 4.34 19.38 -0.80
N THR A 41 3.21 19.16 -1.46
CA THR A 41 1.90 18.93 -0.83
C THR A 41 1.76 17.53 -0.24
N TYR A 42 2.67 16.61 -0.57
CA TYR A 42 2.64 15.21 -0.16
C TYR A 42 3.70 14.88 0.90
N ARG A 43 3.42 13.83 1.67
CA ARG A 43 4.33 13.34 2.73
C ARG A 43 5.03 12.03 2.38
N LEU A 44 4.43 11.26 1.46
CA LEU A 44 4.90 9.95 1.04
C LEU A 44 4.64 9.80 -0.47
N LEU A 45 5.71 9.58 -1.22
CA LEU A 45 5.71 9.22 -2.63
C LEU A 45 5.90 7.72 -2.79
N ILE A 46 5.12 7.08 -3.66
CA ILE A 46 5.18 5.66 -3.96
C ILE A 46 5.64 5.52 -5.41
N LEU A 47 6.74 4.79 -5.61
CA LEU A 47 7.30 4.43 -6.92
C LEU A 47 7.06 2.92 -7.13
N PRO A 48 5.95 2.54 -7.78
CA PRO A 48 5.52 1.14 -7.80
C PRO A 48 6.17 0.32 -8.92
N ASP A 49 6.81 -0.77 -8.51
CA ASP A 49 7.29 -1.95 -9.24
C ASP A 49 8.31 -1.73 -10.35
N ASN A 50 8.15 -0.74 -11.23
CA ASN A 50 9.02 -0.53 -12.39
C ASN A 50 9.04 0.92 -12.88
N ILE A 51 9.24 1.88 -11.97
CA ILE A 51 9.42 3.29 -12.31
C ILE A 51 10.91 3.60 -12.53
N GLU A 52 11.27 3.84 -13.79
CA GLU A 52 12.59 4.34 -14.17
C GLU A 52 12.61 5.87 -14.14
N LEU A 53 13.52 6.43 -13.35
CA LEU A 53 13.65 7.89 -13.19
C LEU A 53 14.73 8.42 -14.14
N THR A 54 14.45 9.53 -14.81
CA THR A 54 15.48 10.32 -15.48
C THR A 54 16.36 11.04 -14.44
N GLU A 55 17.48 11.63 -14.87
CA GLU A 55 18.34 12.44 -14.00
C GLU A 55 17.57 13.61 -13.35
N SER A 56 16.72 14.31 -14.13
CA SER A 56 15.92 15.42 -13.62
C SER A 56 14.86 14.98 -12.61
N GLN A 57 14.18 13.86 -12.88
CA GLN A 57 13.20 13.28 -11.96
C GLN A 57 13.87 12.78 -10.67
N THR A 58 15.05 12.17 -10.80
CA THR A 58 15.87 11.73 -9.65
C THR A 58 16.25 12.93 -8.77
N ALA A 59 16.69 14.04 -9.36
CA ALA A 59 17.01 15.26 -8.63
C ALA A 59 15.78 15.83 -7.89
N LEU A 60 14.61 15.80 -8.54
CA LEU A 60 13.35 16.26 -7.96
C LEU A 60 12.92 15.39 -6.75
N VAL A 61 12.96 14.07 -6.87
CA VAL A 61 12.63 13.14 -5.77
C VAL A 61 13.65 13.26 -4.63
N ASN A 62 14.94 13.43 -4.93
CA ASN A 62 15.96 13.68 -3.91
C ASN A 62 15.70 15.00 -3.15
N ALA A 63 15.29 16.06 -3.85
CA ALA A 63 14.91 17.32 -3.21
C ALA A 63 13.67 17.17 -2.32
N PHE A 64 12.69 16.37 -2.75
CA PHE A 64 11.52 16.02 -1.94
C PHE A 64 11.91 15.29 -0.65
N VAL A 65 12.78 14.27 -0.74
CA VAL A 65 13.30 13.54 0.43
C VAL A 65 14.10 14.47 1.35
N ALA A 66 14.93 15.35 0.81
CA ALA A 66 15.72 16.31 1.58
C ALA A 66 14.84 17.32 2.37
N LYS A 67 13.62 17.60 1.89
CA LYS A 67 12.63 18.42 2.59
C LYS A 67 11.80 17.65 3.63
N GLY A 68 12.11 16.38 3.87
CA GLY A 68 11.43 15.52 4.86
C GLY A 68 10.37 14.59 4.26
N GLY A 69 10.16 14.64 2.94
CA GLY A 69 9.33 13.68 2.21
C GLY A 69 9.85 12.25 2.35
N LYS A 70 8.95 11.27 2.21
CA LYS A 70 9.25 9.85 2.33
C LYS A 70 9.00 9.14 1.01
N VAL A 71 9.77 8.10 0.72
CA VAL A 71 9.60 7.30 -0.52
C VAL A 71 9.37 5.84 -0.17
N LEU A 72 8.38 5.22 -0.80
CA LEU A 72 8.25 3.76 -0.87
C LEU A 72 8.47 3.32 -2.31
N ALA A 73 9.54 2.58 -2.56
CA ALA A 73 9.83 2.02 -3.88
C ALA A 73 9.67 0.49 -3.86
N THR A 74 9.20 -0.10 -4.97
CA THR A 74 9.06 -1.55 -5.08
C THR A 74 9.64 -2.06 -6.40
N GLY A 75 10.08 -3.32 -6.42
CA GLY A 75 10.66 -3.95 -7.61
C GLY A 75 11.88 -3.20 -8.16
N ASN A 76 11.83 -2.83 -9.44
CA ASN A 76 12.87 -2.10 -10.14
C ASN A 76 12.87 -0.58 -9.92
N SER A 77 11.97 -0.05 -9.09
CA SER A 77 11.83 1.39 -8.87
C SER A 77 12.84 1.97 -7.88
N GLY A 78 13.15 3.26 -8.03
CA GLY A 78 13.84 4.07 -7.02
C GLY A 78 15.37 3.91 -6.95
N PHE A 79 15.95 2.97 -7.69
CA PHE A 79 17.42 2.89 -7.81
C PHE A 79 17.99 4.18 -8.41
N GLY A 80 19.04 4.71 -7.78
CA GLY A 80 19.66 6.00 -8.13
C GLY A 80 19.29 7.15 -7.19
N LEU A 81 18.27 6.99 -6.34
CA LEU A 81 17.96 7.96 -5.29
C LEU A 81 19.09 8.05 -4.25
N ALA A 82 19.32 9.25 -3.73
CA ALA A 82 20.29 9.48 -2.67
C ALA A 82 19.83 8.80 -1.37
N GLY A 83 20.70 8.01 -0.76
CA GLY A 83 20.37 7.29 0.48
C GLY A 83 19.40 6.13 0.29
N PHE A 84 19.25 5.61 -0.94
CA PHE A 84 18.44 4.42 -1.21
C PHE A 84 18.95 3.21 -0.41
N PRO A 85 18.06 2.41 0.22
CA PRO A 85 18.47 1.37 1.17
C PRO A 85 19.08 0.12 0.53
N ALA A 86 19.13 0.04 -0.80
CA ALA A 86 19.43 -1.19 -1.52
C ALA A 86 20.43 -0.95 -2.66
N GLU A 87 21.39 -1.87 -2.83
CA GLU A 87 22.26 -1.94 -4.00
C GLU A 87 21.77 -3.05 -4.94
N LYS A 88 21.53 -2.73 -6.21
CA LYS A 88 21.01 -3.68 -7.19
C LYS A 88 22.09 -4.65 -7.66
N LEU A 89 21.86 -5.95 -7.47
CA LEU A 89 22.76 -7.03 -7.88
C LEU A 89 22.24 -7.86 -9.07
N GLY A 90 21.04 -7.55 -9.56
CA GLY A 90 20.40 -8.23 -10.69
C GLY A 90 19.00 -8.73 -10.35
N MET A 91 18.56 -9.81 -10.99
CA MET A 91 17.28 -10.45 -10.72
C MET A 91 17.49 -11.80 -10.02
N ARG A 92 16.57 -12.17 -9.12
CA ARG A 92 16.57 -13.52 -8.53
C ARG A 92 16.11 -14.55 -9.56
N ALA A 93 16.65 -15.75 -9.46
CA ALA A 93 16.36 -16.85 -10.39
C ALA A 93 15.16 -17.71 -9.97
N PHE A 94 14.79 -17.70 -8.68
CA PHE A 94 13.67 -18.48 -8.16
C PHE A 94 12.35 -17.72 -8.29
N SER A 95 11.32 -18.42 -8.77
CA SER A 95 9.93 -17.94 -8.85
C SER A 95 8.98 -19.15 -8.93
N PRO A 96 8.03 -19.30 -7.98
CA PRO A 96 7.88 -18.48 -6.78
C PRO A 96 9.08 -18.64 -5.82
N ASP A 97 9.32 -17.62 -5.00
CA ASP A 97 10.14 -17.71 -3.78
C ASP A 97 9.29 -17.37 -2.56
N PHE A 98 9.91 -17.13 -1.40
CA PHE A 98 9.18 -16.84 -0.16
C PHE A 98 9.75 -15.62 0.55
N ALA A 99 8.91 -14.83 1.21
CA ALA A 99 9.32 -13.71 2.05
C ALA A 99 8.89 -13.94 3.50
N GLN A 100 9.80 -13.72 4.45
CA GLN A 100 9.52 -13.81 5.87
C GLN A 100 9.78 -12.46 6.54
N LEU A 101 8.78 -11.95 7.25
CA LEU A 101 8.93 -10.72 8.03
C LEU A 101 9.69 -11.00 9.33
N SER A 102 10.56 -10.08 9.72
CA SER A 102 11.30 -10.15 10.98
C SER A 102 10.32 -10.28 12.16
N GLY A 103 10.57 -11.27 13.03
CA GLY A 103 9.70 -11.58 14.16
C GLY A 103 8.43 -12.39 13.82
N GLN A 104 8.28 -12.87 12.58
CA GLN A 104 7.21 -13.79 12.18
C GLN A 104 7.80 -15.17 11.91
N GLU A 105 7.12 -16.24 12.34
CA GLU A 105 7.63 -17.62 12.21
C GLU A 105 7.42 -18.22 10.81
N GLN A 106 6.46 -17.69 10.05
CA GLN A 106 6.09 -18.23 8.75
C GLN A 106 6.56 -17.32 7.61
N ALA A 107 7.25 -17.92 6.65
CA ALA A 107 7.46 -17.30 5.35
C ALA A 107 6.23 -17.50 4.48
N VAL A 108 5.90 -16.51 3.68
CA VAL A 108 4.79 -16.54 2.72
C VAL A 108 5.32 -16.66 1.31
N VAL A 109 4.52 -17.20 0.41
CA VAL A 109 4.89 -17.31 -1.01
C VAL A 109 4.85 -15.93 -1.69
N MET A 110 5.81 -15.70 -2.58
CA MET A 110 5.90 -14.55 -3.48
C MET A 110 6.00 -15.11 -4.91
N TYR A 111 5.07 -14.75 -5.79
CA TYR A 111 4.93 -15.42 -7.09
C TYR A 111 5.89 -14.87 -8.13
N GLU A 112 6.05 -13.56 -8.18
CA GLU A 112 6.92 -12.87 -9.11
C GLU A 112 8.36 -12.81 -8.56
N PRO A 113 9.39 -12.88 -9.41
CA PRO A 113 10.77 -12.84 -8.96
C PRO A 113 11.12 -11.46 -8.35
N ALA A 114 11.83 -11.48 -7.22
CA ALA A 114 12.41 -10.29 -6.64
C ALA A 114 13.62 -9.76 -7.44
N VAL A 115 13.87 -8.46 -7.31
CA VAL A 115 15.18 -7.88 -7.61
C VAL A 115 16.17 -8.37 -6.55
N LYS A 116 17.32 -8.89 -6.99
CA LYS A 116 18.38 -9.28 -6.06
C LYS A 116 19.10 -8.01 -5.60
N VAL A 117 19.16 -7.78 -4.29
CA VAL A 117 19.79 -6.59 -3.73
C VAL A 117 20.68 -6.93 -2.52
N ALA A 118 21.66 -6.08 -2.26
CA ALA A 118 22.33 -6.02 -0.95
C ALA A 118 21.77 -4.85 -0.14
N ALA A 119 21.72 -5.01 1.19
CA ALA A 119 21.34 -3.92 2.09
C ALA A 119 22.48 -2.88 2.17
N ALA A 120 22.13 -1.59 2.04
CA ALA A 120 23.05 -0.50 2.35
C ALA A 120 23.36 -0.46 3.86
N HIS A 121 24.50 0.09 4.26
CA HIS A 121 24.96 0.09 5.65
C HIS A 121 23.94 0.68 6.65
N ASN A 122 23.15 1.67 6.25
CA ASN A 122 22.16 2.34 7.08
C ASN A 122 20.73 1.79 6.94
N ALA A 123 20.55 0.70 6.19
CA ALA A 123 19.25 0.10 5.97
C ALA A 123 18.93 -0.97 7.03
N GLN A 124 17.76 -0.88 7.62
CA GLN A 124 17.19 -1.95 8.44
C GLN A 124 16.54 -2.98 7.52
N VAL A 125 16.89 -4.26 7.68
CA VAL A 125 16.20 -5.37 7.03
C VAL A 125 14.94 -5.69 7.82
N LEU A 126 13.77 -5.57 7.18
CA LEU A 126 12.48 -5.89 7.79
C LEU A 126 11.95 -7.27 7.39
N ALA A 127 12.40 -7.79 6.25
CA ALA A 127 12.02 -9.11 5.78
C ALA A 127 13.16 -9.73 4.96
N GLU A 128 13.27 -11.05 4.99
CA GLU A 128 14.26 -11.84 4.25
C GLU A 128 13.58 -12.75 3.24
N ILE A 129 14.30 -13.07 2.16
CA ILE A 129 13.84 -13.99 1.13
C ILE A 129 14.34 -15.40 1.44
N PHE A 130 13.48 -16.39 1.26
CA PHE A 130 13.77 -17.80 1.39
C PHE A 130 13.63 -18.51 0.05
N ASP A 131 14.61 -19.36 -0.26
CA ASP A 131 14.62 -20.09 -1.52
C ASP A 131 13.81 -21.38 -1.41
N PRO A 132 13.09 -21.78 -2.46
CA PRO A 132 12.61 -23.14 -2.59
C PRO A 132 13.79 -24.11 -2.82
N TYR A 133 13.54 -25.41 -2.70
CA TYR A 133 14.53 -26.42 -3.11
C TYR A 133 14.88 -26.34 -4.61
N PHE A 134 13.91 -25.99 -5.45
CA PHE A 134 14.04 -25.88 -6.90
C PHE A 134 12.89 -25.05 -7.48
N ASN A 135 13.09 -24.47 -8.66
CA ASN A 135 11.98 -24.01 -9.48
C ASN A 135 11.20 -25.20 -10.00
N ARG A 136 9.88 -25.20 -9.81
CA ARG A 136 9.02 -26.26 -10.34
C ARG A 136 9.00 -26.16 -11.87
N THR A 137 9.50 -27.19 -12.53
CA THR A 137 9.49 -27.32 -13.99
C THR A 137 8.96 -28.70 -14.36
N TYR A 138 8.83 -29.01 -15.65
CA TYR A 138 8.49 -30.37 -16.07
C TYR A 138 9.53 -31.41 -15.61
N GLN A 139 10.80 -31.01 -15.42
CA GLN A 139 11.89 -31.87 -14.97
C GLN A 139 11.96 -31.97 -13.44
N HIS A 140 11.55 -30.92 -12.72
CA HIS A 140 11.56 -30.85 -11.26
C HIS A 140 10.13 -30.73 -10.74
N PHE A 141 9.49 -31.88 -10.52
CA PHE A 141 8.08 -31.98 -10.12
C PHE A 141 7.92 -32.07 -8.60
N CYS A 142 6.82 -31.46 -8.11
CA CYS A 142 6.24 -31.67 -6.80
C CYS A 142 4.72 -31.75 -6.97
N SER A 143 4.05 -32.60 -6.19
CA SER A 143 2.58 -32.74 -6.20
C SER A 143 1.87 -31.51 -5.62
N HIS A 144 2.57 -30.67 -4.86
CA HIS A 144 2.06 -29.40 -4.35
C HIS A 144 2.27 -28.26 -5.35
N ALA A 145 1.49 -27.18 -5.19
CA ALA A 145 1.58 -25.99 -6.04
C ALA A 145 2.96 -25.30 -5.96
N HIS A 146 3.63 -25.38 -4.80
CA HIS A 146 4.93 -24.75 -4.56
C HIS A 146 5.95 -25.81 -4.12
N ALA A 147 7.19 -25.67 -4.60
CA ALA A 147 8.29 -26.47 -4.08
C ALA A 147 8.54 -26.06 -2.61
N PRO A 148 8.89 -27.00 -1.70
CA PRO A 148 9.09 -26.68 -0.30
C PRO A 148 10.16 -25.61 -0.10
N LEU A 149 10.00 -24.80 0.94
CA LEU A 149 10.98 -23.84 1.41
C LEU A 149 12.21 -24.59 1.95
N LYS A 150 13.41 -24.16 1.55
CA LYS A 150 14.68 -24.80 1.92
C LYS A 150 15.38 -24.06 3.06
N LYS A 151 15.79 -22.82 2.81
CA LYS A 151 16.55 -21.99 3.76
C LYS A 151 16.47 -20.50 3.39
N ALA A 152 16.88 -19.65 4.33
CA ALA A 152 17.11 -18.24 4.07
C ALA A 152 18.17 -18.09 2.96
N SER A 153 17.88 -17.21 2.00
CA SER A 153 18.80 -16.90 0.90
C SER A 153 19.92 -15.93 1.33
N GLY A 154 19.69 -15.16 2.38
CA GLY A 154 20.51 -14.01 2.77
C GLY A 154 20.19 -12.73 1.98
N ASP A 155 19.29 -12.80 1.00
CA ASP A 155 18.81 -11.64 0.26
C ASP A 155 17.63 -10.98 1.02
N PRO A 156 17.60 -9.65 1.19
CA PRO A 156 16.51 -8.97 1.86
C PRO A 156 15.29 -8.82 0.93
N ALA A 157 14.09 -8.99 1.49
CA ALA A 157 12.81 -8.76 0.81
C ALA A 157 12.27 -7.34 1.05
N ALA A 158 12.53 -6.79 2.25
CA ALA A 158 12.09 -5.46 2.65
C ALA A 158 13.19 -4.74 3.41
N LEU A 159 13.46 -3.50 3.02
CA LEU A 159 14.49 -2.63 3.59
C LEU A 159 13.89 -1.28 3.96
N LEU A 160 14.37 -0.69 5.06
CA LEU A 160 13.87 0.59 5.54
C LEU A 160 15.03 1.48 6.03
N THR A 161 15.05 2.73 5.60
CA THR A 161 15.77 3.82 6.26
C THR A 161 14.78 4.76 6.95
N SER A 162 15.27 5.84 7.56
CA SER A 162 14.41 6.89 8.11
C SER A 162 13.53 7.59 7.07
N SER A 163 13.87 7.53 5.78
CA SER A 163 13.19 8.26 4.70
C SER A 163 12.70 7.40 3.55
N ILE A 164 13.30 6.24 3.32
CA ILE A 164 13.02 5.41 2.15
C ILE A 164 12.74 3.97 2.60
N GLY A 165 11.58 3.45 2.22
CA GLY A 165 11.25 2.04 2.27
C GLY A 165 11.41 1.40 0.89
N TYR A 166 11.88 0.16 0.85
CA TYR A 166 12.05 -0.60 -0.37
C TYR A 166 11.54 -2.04 -0.21
N LEU A 167 10.79 -2.53 -1.19
CA LEU A 167 10.39 -3.93 -1.31
C LEU A 167 10.99 -4.53 -2.59
N ALA A 168 11.74 -5.61 -2.47
CA ALA A 168 12.49 -6.22 -3.57
C ALA A 168 11.57 -6.82 -4.66
N HIS A 169 10.39 -7.31 -4.24
CA HIS A 169 9.38 -7.86 -5.15
C HIS A 169 8.53 -6.76 -5.79
N PRO A 170 8.00 -6.98 -7.01
CA PRO A 170 7.01 -6.11 -7.64
C PRO A 170 5.63 -6.30 -6.99
N ILE A 171 5.54 -5.98 -5.70
CA ILE A 171 4.45 -6.36 -4.79
C ILE A 171 3.08 -5.87 -5.24
N PHE A 172 2.98 -4.75 -5.98
CA PHE A 172 1.70 -4.20 -6.38
C PHE A 172 1.07 -5.02 -7.51
N SER A 173 1.81 -5.29 -8.57
CA SER A 173 1.38 -6.19 -9.65
C SER A 173 1.19 -7.63 -9.17
N THR A 174 2.04 -8.11 -8.24
CA THR A 174 1.82 -9.36 -7.51
C THR A 174 0.47 -9.36 -6.79
N TYR A 175 0.16 -8.30 -6.04
CA TYR A 175 -1.12 -8.20 -5.31
C TYR A 175 -2.31 -8.12 -6.25
N ALA A 176 -2.21 -7.38 -7.36
CA ALA A 176 -3.27 -7.30 -8.36
C ALA A 176 -3.61 -8.67 -8.97
N THR A 177 -2.59 -9.50 -9.20
CA THR A 177 -2.73 -10.82 -9.82
C THR A 177 -3.26 -11.86 -8.83
N HIS A 178 -2.72 -11.89 -7.61
CA HIS A 178 -2.95 -13.01 -6.68
C HIS A 178 -3.88 -12.67 -5.51
N SER A 179 -4.13 -11.38 -5.23
CA SER A 179 -5.01 -10.89 -4.16
C SER A 179 -4.74 -11.48 -2.77
N MET A 180 -3.48 -11.86 -2.48
CA MET A 180 -3.14 -12.43 -1.17
C MET A 180 -3.02 -11.35 -0.11
N THR A 181 -3.69 -11.56 1.02
CA THR A 181 -3.77 -10.61 2.14
C THR A 181 -2.39 -10.19 2.65
N TRP A 182 -1.43 -11.10 2.68
CA TRP A 182 -0.08 -10.80 3.15
C TRP A 182 0.62 -9.74 2.32
N HIS A 183 0.47 -9.74 0.98
CA HIS A 183 1.12 -8.73 0.13
C HIS A 183 0.67 -7.31 0.54
N ARG A 184 -0.63 -7.13 0.73
CA ARG A 184 -1.22 -5.89 1.22
C ARG A 184 -0.77 -5.56 2.64
N ASP A 185 -0.70 -6.54 3.54
CA ASP A 185 -0.28 -6.29 4.92
C ASP A 185 1.20 -5.88 5.01
N LEU A 186 2.07 -6.43 4.15
CA LEU A 186 3.45 -5.99 3.99
C LEU A 186 3.53 -4.54 3.47
N ILE A 187 2.80 -4.21 2.40
CA ILE A 187 2.69 -2.83 1.89
C ILE A 187 2.25 -1.89 3.03
N THR A 188 1.21 -2.28 3.78
CA THR A 188 0.66 -1.48 4.89
C THR A 188 1.70 -1.22 5.97
N ARG A 189 2.49 -2.24 6.35
CA ARG A 189 3.56 -2.09 7.35
C ARG A 189 4.63 -1.12 6.89
N MET A 190 5.03 -1.18 5.62
CA MET A 190 5.99 -0.23 5.05
C MET A 190 5.45 1.19 5.08
N ILE A 191 4.19 1.37 4.63
CA ILE A 191 3.53 2.69 4.64
C ILE A 191 3.42 3.23 6.06
N ASN A 192 2.95 2.43 7.03
CA ASN A 192 2.82 2.87 8.42
C ASN A 192 4.17 3.24 9.07
N SER A 193 5.27 2.63 8.61
CA SER A 193 6.62 2.98 9.09
C SER A 193 7.09 4.32 8.53
N LEU A 194 6.68 4.68 7.31
CA LEU A 194 7.04 5.93 6.63
C LEU A 194 6.04 7.07 6.95
N LEU A 195 4.77 6.75 7.16
CA LEU A 195 3.65 7.65 7.37
C LEU A 195 2.81 7.16 8.57
N PRO A 196 3.31 7.32 9.81
CA PRO A 196 2.68 6.76 11.02
C PRO A 196 1.36 7.43 11.40
N ASP A 197 1.14 8.66 10.94
CA ASP A 197 -0.02 9.50 11.19
C ASP A 197 -0.79 9.82 9.89
N PRO A 198 -1.45 8.82 9.26
CA PRO A 198 -2.27 9.03 8.07
C PRO A 198 -3.48 9.93 8.36
N LEU A 199 -4.05 10.52 7.30
CA LEU A 199 -5.21 11.42 7.42
C LEU A 199 -6.44 10.72 8.03
N VAL A 200 -6.69 9.47 7.62
CA VAL A 200 -7.78 8.64 8.14
C VAL A 200 -7.23 7.34 8.69
N LYS A 201 -7.84 6.88 9.80
CA LYS A 201 -7.75 5.49 10.26
C LYS A 201 -9.17 4.98 10.43
N LEU A 202 -9.44 3.77 9.96
CA LEU A 202 -10.76 3.15 10.11
C LEU A 202 -10.60 1.80 10.79
N GLN A 203 -11.35 1.62 11.87
CA GLN A 203 -11.52 0.33 12.52
C GLN A 203 -12.85 -0.26 12.05
N GLY A 204 -12.79 -1.24 11.15
CA GLY A 204 -13.96 -1.89 10.55
C GLY A 204 -13.56 -2.84 9.42
N PRO A 205 -14.54 -3.39 8.67
CA PRO A 205 -14.29 -4.14 7.46
C PRO A 205 -13.48 -3.34 6.43
N ARG A 206 -12.51 -3.99 5.79
CA ARG A 206 -11.67 -3.38 4.73
C ARG A 206 -12.43 -3.11 3.42
N SER A 207 -13.67 -3.58 3.31
CA SER A 207 -14.61 -3.26 2.24
C SER A 207 -15.16 -1.83 2.31
N ILE A 208 -14.98 -1.15 3.44
CA ILE A 208 -15.34 0.27 3.55
C ILE A 208 -14.33 1.08 2.76
N GLN A 209 -14.78 2.10 2.04
CA GLN A 209 -13.94 3.09 1.38
C GLN A 209 -14.18 4.44 2.02
N ALA A 210 -13.10 5.16 2.33
CA ALA A 210 -13.15 6.49 2.92
C ALA A 210 -12.44 7.51 2.02
N HIS A 211 -13.22 8.42 1.44
CA HIS A 211 -12.73 9.53 0.63
C HIS A 211 -12.84 10.82 1.43
N VAL A 212 -11.75 11.58 1.51
CA VAL A 212 -11.71 12.85 2.23
C VAL A 212 -11.56 13.99 1.25
N GLN A 213 -12.37 15.03 1.43
CA GLN A 213 -12.24 16.29 0.72
C GLN A 213 -12.25 17.41 1.75
N THR A 214 -11.33 18.37 1.62
CA THR A 214 -11.33 19.57 2.44
C THR A 214 -11.59 20.76 1.55
N ARG A 215 -12.56 21.59 1.93
CA ARG A 215 -12.88 22.83 1.24
C ARG A 215 -13.17 23.90 2.29
N ASP A 216 -12.45 25.01 2.19
CA ASP A 216 -12.52 26.10 3.16
C ASP A 216 -12.29 25.55 4.58
N ASP A 217 -13.22 25.79 5.51
CA ASP A 217 -13.17 25.29 6.90
C ASP A 217 -13.97 23.97 7.10
N GLN A 218 -14.37 23.29 6.01
CA GLN A 218 -15.17 22.06 6.08
C GLN A 218 -14.39 20.87 5.55
N THR A 219 -14.36 19.79 6.33
CA THR A 219 -13.84 18.49 5.89
C THR A 219 -15.02 17.54 5.67
N LEU A 220 -15.11 16.97 4.48
CA LEU A 220 -16.11 15.97 4.10
C LEU A 220 -15.45 14.60 4.04
N VAL A 221 -15.97 13.64 4.79
CA VAL A 221 -15.57 12.23 4.70
C VAL A 221 -16.71 11.43 4.11
N HIS A 222 -16.56 11.02 2.85
CA HIS A 222 -17.51 10.14 2.19
C HIS A 222 -17.13 8.68 2.46
N LEU A 223 -18.02 7.98 3.15
CA LEU A 223 -17.87 6.57 3.51
C LEU A 223 -18.81 5.73 2.64
N MET A 224 -18.26 4.72 2.00
CA MET A 224 -19.00 3.78 1.15
C MET A 224 -18.73 2.34 1.58
N HIS A 225 -19.77 1.52 1.65
CA HIS A 225 -19.71 0.10 1.96
C HIS A 225 -20.55 -0.67 0.94
N TYR A 226 -19.92 -0.99 -0.18
CA TYR A 226 -20.49 -1.80 -1.25
C TYR A 226 -19.49 -2.91 -1.55
N ILE A 227 -19.94 -4.17 -1.49
CA ILE A 227 -19.07 -5.33 -1.68
C ILE A 227 -19.33 -5.88 -3.09
N PRO A 228 -18.36 -5.80 -4.02
CA PRO A 228 -18.48 -6.43 -5.32
C PRO A 228 -18.49 -7.96 -5.16
N GLU A 229 -19.43 -8.62 -5.83
CA GLU A 229 -19.56 -10.07 -5.87
C GLU A 229 -19.31 -10.61 -7.28
N ARG A 230 -18.46 -11.63 -7.38
CA ARG A 230 -18.28 -12.40 -8.61
C ARG A 230 -19.36 -13.47 -8.72
N ARG A 231 -20.42 -13.20 -9.48
CA ARG A 231 -21.48 -14.21 -9.77
C ARG A 231 -21.33 -14.85 -11.15
N GLY A 232 -20.94 -14.07 -12.16
CA GLY A 232 -20.65 -14.56 -13.51
C GLY A 232 -19.16 -14.78 -13.75
N LEU A 233 -18.76 -15.14 -14.97
CA LEU A 233 -17.34 -15.35 -15.31
C LEU A 233 -16.59 -14.05 -15.66
N ARG A 234 -17.30 -12.94 -15.92
CA ARG A 234 -16.71 -11.74 -16.54
C ARG A 234 -16.69 -10.50 -15.66
N TYR A 235 -17.78 -10.23 -14.94
CA TYR A 235 -17.95 -8.97 -14.21
C TYR A 235 -18.25 -9.25 -12.74
N ASP A 236 -17.71 -8.37 -11.90
CA ASP A 236 -18.17 -8.20 -10.53
C ASP A 236 -19.42 -7.32 -10.54
N ILE A 237 -20.39 -7.65 -9.70
CA ILE A 237 -21.64 -6.89 -9.57
C ILE A 237 -21.79 -6.39 -8.13
N VAL A 238 -22.47 -5.27 -7.96
CA VAL A 238 -22.92 -4.76 -6.66
C VAL A 238 -24.44 -4.65 -6.75
N GLU A 239 -25.15 -5.39 -5.91
CA GLU A 239 -26.62 -5.37 -5.88
C GLU A 239 -27.15 -4.82 -4.57
N ASP A 240 -26.64 -5.31 -3.43
CA ASP A 240 -27.15 -4.97 -2.11
C ASP A 240 -26.25 -3.95 -1.39
N ALA A 241 -26.91 -2.98 -0.74
CA ALA A 241 -26.29 -2.09 0.23
C ALA A 241 -26.37 -2.76 1.61
N LEU A 242 -25.26 -3.33 2.08
CA LEU A 242 -25.21 -4.05 3.35
C LEU A 242 -25.00 -3.09 4.52
N SER A 243 -25.86 -3.22 5.54
CA SER A 243 -25.77 -2.44 6.77
C SER A 243 -24.53 -2.80 7.58
N LEU A 244 -23.75 -1.80 7.97
CA LEU A 244 -22.56 -1.95 8.81
C LEU A 244 -22.93 -1.81 10.29
N ALA A 245 -22.74 -2.88 11.08
CA ALA A 245 -23.18 -2.89 12.48
C ALA A 245 -22.21 -2.22 13.48
N SER A 246 -20.94 -1.99 13.12
CA SER A 246 -20.00 -1.22 13.96
C SER A 246 -18.72 -0.89 13.21
N ALA A 247 -18.34 0.39 13.22
CA ALA A 247 -17.01 0.83 12.82
C ALA A 247 -16.67 2.16 13.51
N THR A 248 -15.39 2.47 13.58
CA THR A 248 -14.90 3.73 14.16
C THR A 248 -13.96 4.40 13.18
N LEU A 249 -14.29 5.63 12.82
CA LEU A 249 -13.46 6.50 12.00
C LEU A 249 -12.59 7.36 12.92
N ARG A 250 -11.32 7.51 12.59
CA ARG A 250 -10.43 8.51 13.19
C ARG A 250 -9.94 9.42 12.07
N VAL A 251 -10.22 10.71 12.16
CA VAL A 251 -9.78 11.72 11.19
C VAL A 251 -8.74 12.60 11.86
N ARG A 252 -7.57 12.76 11.25
CA ARG A 252 -6.47 13.55 11.81
C ARG A 252 -6.89 15.03 11.87
N GLY A 253 -6.72 15.65 13.03
CA GLY A 253 -7.23 16.98 13.33
C GLY A 253 -8.10 16.99 14.58
N ALA A 254 -8.52 18.19 14.98
CA ALA A 254 -9.39 18.40 16.14
C ALA A 254 -10.67 19.12 15.69
N PHE A 255 -11.65 18.32 15.27
CA PHE A 255 -12.97 18.80 14.88
C PHE A 255 -13.86 18.98 16.11
N SER A 256 -14.65 20.04 16.09
CA SER A 256 -15.53 20.46 17.18
C SER A 256 -16.95 19.91 17.01
N SER A 257 -17.36 19.68 15.77
CA SER A 257 -18.68 19.19 15.43
C SER A 257 -18.66 18.38 14.14
N GLY A 258 -19.66 17.54 13.98
CA GLY A 258 -19.90 16.89 12.71
C GLY A 258 -21.32 16.39 12.56
N THR A 259 -21.71 16.16 11.31
CA THR A 259 -23.06 15.72 10.95
C THR A 259 -22.98 14.64 9.87
N PHE A 260 -23.66 13.52 10.09
CA PHE A 260 -23.87 12.50 9.09
C PHE A 260 -25.03 12.87 8.17
N GLN A 261 -24.74 12.99 6.88
CA GLN A 261 -25.66 13.29 5.81
C GLN A 261 -26.03 12.03 5.01
N PRO A 262 -27.24 11.97 4.44
CA PRO A 262 -28.29 13.02 4.43
C PRO A 262 -29.21 13.02 5.67
N GLN A 263 -29.02 12.13 6.65
CA GLN A 263 -29.95 11.97 7.77
C GLN A 263 -29.91 13.13 8.78
N GLY A 264 -28.90 14.01 8.71
CA GLY A 264 -28.74 15.13 9.63
C GLY A 264 -28.41 14.67 11.06
N ILE A 265 -27.83 13.48 11.23
CA ILE A 265 -27.54 12.91 12.55
C ILE A 265 -26.23 13.52 13.08
N PRO A 266 -26.23 14.18 14.25
CA PRO A 266 -25.00 14.70 14.85
C PRO A 266 -24.00 13.57 15.15
N ALA A 267 -22.74 13.79 14.81
CA ALA A 267 -21.66 12.87 15.11
C ALA A 267 -21.19 13.04 16.56
N GLN A 268 -20.96 11.93 17.26
CA GLN A 268 -20.23 11.95 18.52
C GLN A 268 -18.73 12.00 18.22
N ILE A 269 -18.06 13.04 18.71
CA ILE A 269 -16.64 13.26 18.45
C ILE A 269 -15.89 13.34 19.78
N THR A 270 -14.85 12.52 19.92
CA THR A 270 -13.83 12.69 20.96
C THR A 270 -12.48 12.95 20.31
N ASN A 271 -11.64 13.79 20.92
CA ASN A 271 -10.32 14.12 20.38
C ASN A 271 -9.23 13.41 21.20
N GLU A 272 -8.46 12.53 20.54
CA GLU A 272 -7.44 11.69 21.16
C GLU A 272 -6.24 11.55 20.21
N ASP A 273 -5.02 11.70 20.72
CA ASP A 273 -3.76 11.49 19.98
C ASP A 273 -3.65 12.23 18.63
N GLY A 274 -4.22 13.44 18.54
CA GLY A 274 -4.23 14.24 17.32
C GLY A 274 -5.28 13.83 16.28
N TYR A 275 -6.25 13.01 16.67
CA TYR A 275 -7.38 12.58 15.84
C TYR A 275 -8.72 12.87 16.51
N SER A 276 -9.71 13.22 15.69
CA SER A 276 -11.13 13.14 16.04
C SER A 276 -11.64 11.72 15.80
N VAL A 277 -12.09 11.07 16.87
CA VAL A 277 -12.60 9.70 16.94
C VAL A 277 -14.12 9.73 16.88
N ILE A 278 -14.67 8.99 15.92
CA ILE A 278 -16.05 9.13 15.49
C ILE A 278 -16.64 7.73 15.28
N PRO A 279 -17.47 7.24 16.22
CA PRO A 279 -18.24 6.03 16.01
C PRO A 279 -19.19 6.22 14.83
N LEU A 280 -19.18 5.29 13.89
CA LEU A 280 -20.04 5.34 12.72
C LEU A 280 -21.44 4.80 13.09
N PRO A 281 -22.53 5.47 12.68
CA PRO A 281 -23.87 4.91 12.76
C PRO A 281 -23.99 3.69 11.83
N ALA A 282 -25.13 3.01 11.86
CA ALA A 282 -25.42 2.00 10.86
C ALA A 282 -25.45 2.65 9.46
N ILE A 283 -24.52 2.27 8.59
CA ILE A 283 -24.42 2.77 7.22
C ILE A 283 -25.08 1.76 6.30
N SER A 284 -26.10 2.18 5.55
CA SER A 284 -26.66 1.40 4.44
C SER A 284 -26.11 1.93 3.12
N GLY A 285 -25.04 1.29 2.62
CA GLY A 285 -24.40 1.65 1.36
C GLY A 285 -23.43 2.82 1.47
N HIS A 286 -23.89 4.04 1.82
CA HIS A 286 -22.99 5.18 2.00
C HIS A 286 -23.50 6.21 3.03
N THR A 287 -22.58 7.05 3.51
CA THR A 287 -22.88 8.26 4.29
C THR A 287 -21.79 9.30 4.06
N ILE A 288 -22.13 10.58 4.18
CA ILE A 288 -21.15 11.67 4.17
C ILE A 288 -21.09 12.26 5.57
N LEU A 289 -19.92 12.28 6.16
CA LEU A 289 -19.66 12.96 7.42
C LEU A 289 -19.08 14.34 7.14
N GLU A 290 -19.83 15.38 7.48
CA GLU A 290 -19.38 16.76 7.41
C GLU A 290 -18.73 17.14 8.75
N LEU A 291 -17.48 17.60 8.74
CA LEU A 291 -16.70 17.96 9.93
C LEU A 291 -16.32 19.43 9.93
N LYS A 292 -16.38 20.05 11.12
CA LYS A 292 -16.00 21.45 11.41
C LYS A 292 -15.25 21.54 12.74
#